data_AF-A5UMP9-F1
#
_entry.id   AF-A5UMP9-F1
#
_cell.length_a   1.000
_cell.length_b   1.000
_cell.length_c   1.000
_cell.angle_alpha   90.00
_cell.angle_beta   90.00
_cell.angle_gamma   90.00
#
_symmetry.space_group_name_H-M   'P 1'
#
loop_
_entity.id
_entity.type
_entity.pdbx_description
1 polymer ?
#
loop_
_entity_poly.entity_id
_entity_poly.type
_entity_poly.pdbx_seq_one_letter_code
_entity_poly.pdbx_strand_id
1 'polypeptide(L)'
;MAKALRIILVVVLFVVFFEIGLFSSYTIVAAEAPDIEGLIDMQISKITGIFNSDNVNNVLVKDPTVVNITNKRDVAQSLEDLSKVDGVNVDSMNVTTYDDKDNEELNVTIEALGYASPSSNSSQIVISQDPSYKIVAEGNATFKGGSLVVDVDSITIQSILKLY
;
A
#
# COMPACT_ATOMS: atom_id res chain seq x y z
N MET A 1 15.89 -13.97 51.45
CA MET A 1 15.54 -14.00 50.03
C MET A 1 15.38 -12.55 49.56
N ALA A 2 16.29 -12.04 48.72
CA ALA A 2 16.35 -10.61 48.40
C ALA A 2 15.07 -10.14 47.70
N LYS A 3 14.44 -9.07 48.18
CA LYS A 3 13.16 -8.55 47.66
C LYS A 3 13.18 -8.32 46.15
N ALA A 4 14.33 -7.88 45.62
CA ALA A 4 14.56 -7.70 44.19
C ALA A 4 14.45 -9.02 43.38
N LEU A 5 14.96 -10.13 43.92
CA LEU A 5 14.90 -11.44 43.26
C LEU A 5 13.45 -11.93 43.11
N ARG A 6 12.60 -11.65 44.10
CA ARG A 6 11.17 -11.99 44.03
C ARG A 6 10.44 -11.16 42.98
N ILE A 7 10.76 -9.87 42.87
CA ILE A 7 10.17 -8.98 41.87
C ILE A 7 10.56 -9.42 40.46
N ILE A 8 11.83 -9.71 40.23
CA ILE A 8 12.32 -10.20 38.93
C ILE A 8 11.63 -11.52 38.54
N LEU A 9 11.49 -12.45 39.49
CA LEU A 9 10.77 -13.70 39.25
C LEU A 9 9.31 -13.48 38.84
N VAL A 10 8.63 -12.53 39.49
CA VAL A 10 7.23 -12.20 39.17
C VAL A 10 7.12 -11.57 37.78
N VAL A 11 8.04 -10.68 37.41
CA VAL A 11 8.06 -10.06 36.07
C VAL A 11 8.31 -11.09 34.98
N VAL A 12 9.29 -11.99 35.17
CA VAL A 12 9.59 -13.06 34.21
C VAL A 12 8.37 -13.98 34.05
N LEU A 13 7.74 -14.36 35.17
CA LEU A 13 6.54 -15.19 35.14
C LEU A 13 5.39 -14.47 34.44
N PHE A 14 5.19 -13.17 34.69
CA PHE A 14 4.16 -12.38 34.01
C PHE A 14 4.37 -12.35 32.50
N VAL A 15 5.60 -12.12 32.02
CA VAL A 15 5.90 -12.12 30.58
C VAL A 15 5.61 -13.50 29.96
N VAL A 16 6.05 -14.58 30.60
CA VAL A 16 5.79 -15.94 30.10
C VAL A 16 4.29 -16.25 30.03
N PHE A 17 3.52 -15.91 31.07
CA PHE A 17 2.07 -16.13 31.06
C PHE A 17 1.34 -15.20 30.08
N PHE A 18 1.84 -13.99 29.87
CA PHE A 18 1.29 -13.03 28.92
C PHE A 18 1.45 -13.52 27.48
N GLU A 19 2.63 -14.01 27.11
CA GLU A 19 2.90 -14.59 25.79
C GLU A 19 1.99 -15.81 25.51
N ILE A 20 1.89 -16.75 26.46
CA ILE A 20 1.02 -17.93 26.32
C ILE A 20 -0.46 -17.52 26.20
N GLY A 21 -0.89 -16.53 26.98
CA GLY A 21 -2.23 -15.96 26.91
C GLY A 21 -2.53 -15.35 25.54
N LEU A 22 -1.58 -14.59 25.00
CA LEU A 22 -1.66 -14.00 23.67
C LEU A 22 -1.78 -15.12 22.61
N PHE A 23 -0.89 -16.12 22.62
CA PHE A 23 -0.98 -17.28 21.72
C PHE A 23 -2.33 -18.01 21.82
N SER A 24 -2.87 -18.23 23.02
CA SER A 24 -4.17 -18.88 23.20
C SER A 24 -5.33 -18.06 22.64
N SER A 25 -5.25 -16.72 22.70
CA SER A 25 -6.27 -15.85 22.12
C SER A 25 -6.25 -15.87 20.58
N TYR A 26 -5.07 -15.96 19.97
CA TYR A 26 -4.94 -16.06 18.52
C TYR A 26 -5.44 -17.41 17.98
N THR A 27 -5.19 -18.52 18.68
CA THR A 27 -5.69 -19.84 18.26
C THR A 27 -7.20 -19.99 18.40
N ILE A 28 -7.82 -19.37 19.42
CA ILE A 28 -9.28 -19.41 19.62
C ILE A 28 -10.04 -18.60 18.57
N VAL A 29 -9.45 -17.52 18.04
CA VAL A 29 -10.11 -16.64 17.05
C VAL A 29 -9.87 -17.09 15.60
N ALA A 30 -8.72 -17.71 15.29
CA ALA A 30 -8.30 -17.95 13.90
C ALA A 30 -8.55 -19.38 13.36
N ALA A 31 -8.80 -20.39 14.20
CA ALA A 31 -9.04 -21.79 13.80
C ALA A 31 -8.04 -22.40 12.79
N GLU A 32 -6.83 -21.86 12.70
CA GLU A 32 -5.74 -22.34 11.85
C GLU A 32 -4.43 -22.37 12.65
N ALA A 33 -3.50 -23.28 12.29
CA ALA A 33 -2.26 -23.46 13.03
C ALA A 33 -1.36 -22.21 12.88
N PRO A 34 -0.87 -21.62 13.98
CA PRO A 34 -0.09 -20.39 13.90
C PRO A 34 1.28 -20.64 13.26
N ASP A 35 1.63 -19.81 12.27
CA ASP A 35 2.97 -19.74 11.67
C ASP A 35 3.94 -19.07 12.64
N ILE A 36 4.64 -19.88 13.43
CA ILE A 36 5.53 -19.44 14.50
C ILE A 36 6.77 -18.73 13.92
N GLU A 37 7.27 -19.18 12.76
CA GLU A 37 8.46 -18.60 12.13
C GLU A 37 8.16 -17.19 11.60
N GLY A 38 7.04 -17.02 10.90
CA GLY A 38 6.62 -15.70 10.39
C GLY A 38 6.39 -14.67 11.50
N LEU A 39 5.88 -15.08 12.66
CA LEU A 39 5.66 -14.18 13.80
C LEU A 39 6.95 -13.78 14.52
N ILE A 40 7.95 -14.66 14.56
CA ILE A 40 9.27 -14.36 15.15
C ILE A 40 10.05 -13.42 14.22
N ASP A 41 10.06 -13.66 12.91
CA ASP A 41 10.74 -12.79 11.94
C ASP A 41 10.12 -11.38 11.88
N MET A 42 8.80 -11.29 12.02
CA MET A 42 8.10 -10.01 12.12
C MET A 42 8.43 -9.24 13.42
N GLN A 43 8.77 -9.95 14.51
CA GLN A 43 9.22 -9.32 15.75
C GLN A 43 10.70 -8.92 15.70
N ILE A 44 11.56 -9.76 15.12
CA ILE A 44 12.99 -9.47 14.96
C ILE A 44 13.18 -8.26 14.03
N SER A 45 12.47 -8.19 12.91
CA SER A 45 12.50 -7.04 11.99
C SER A 45 12.05 -5.72 12.65
N LYS A 46 11.04 -5.76 13.52
CA LYS A 46 10.60 -4.59 14.29
C LYS A 46 11.64 -4.14 15.32
N ILE A 47 12.32 -5.08 15.97
CA ILE A 47 13.34 -4.77 16.98
C ILE A 47 14.61 -4.23 16.31
N THR A 48 15.09 -4.85 15.23
CA THR A 48 16.26 -4.36 14.47
C THR A 48 16.00 -3.01 13.80
N GLY A 49 14.75 -2.74 13.40
CA GLY A 49 14.33 -1.44 12.89
C GLY A 49 14.39 -0.30 13.92
N ILE A 50 14.28 -0.60 15.22
CA ILE A 50 14.35 0.42 16.30
C ILE A 50 15.80 0.71 16.70
N PHE A 51 16.73 -0.26 16.54
CA PHE A 51 18.13 -0.09 16.95
C PHE A 51 19.04 0.54 15.87
N ASN A 52 18.59 0.67 14.62
CA ASN A 52 19.26 1.46 13.58
C ASN A 52 18.74 2.91 13.59
N SER A 53 19.14 3.67 14.62
CA SER A 53 18.71 5.05 14.88
C SER A 53 18.96 6.05 13.74
N ASP A 54 19.81 5.72 12.76
CA ASP A 54 20.16 6.63 11.68
C ASP A 54 19.11 6.68 10.54
N ASN A 55 18.10 5.78 10.54
CA ASN A 55 17.04 5.76 9.51
C ASN A 55 15.59 5.70 10.05
N VAL A 56 15.38 5.66 11.37
CA VAL A 56 14.02 5.46 11.96
C VAL A 56 13.10 6.67 11.72
N ASN A 57 13.66 7.86 11.50
CA ASN A 57 12.86 9.06 11.25
C ASN A 57 12.25 9.14 9.84
N ASN A 58 12.70 8.31 8.88
CA ASN A 58 12.15 8.31 7.52
C ASN A 58 11.23 7.13 7.21
N VAL A 59 11.15 6.12 8.10
CA VAL A 59 10.27 4.95 7.92
C VAL A 59 8.94 5.09 8.68
N LEU A 60 8.84 6.05 9.61
CA LEU A 60 7.64 6.25 10.42
C LEU A 60 6.87 7.51 9.99
N VAL A 61 5.87 7.31 9.11
CA VAL A 61 4.79 8.26 8.83
C VAL A 61 5.21 9.56 8.13
N LYS A 62 5.85 9.45 6.96
CA LYS A 62 5.81 10.58 6.00
C LYS A 62 4.49 10.48 5.26
N ASP A 63 3.64 11.51 5.35
CA ASP A 63 2.44 11.55 4.52
C ASP A 63 2.84 11.58 3.03
N PRO A 64 2.17 10.81 2.17
CA PRO A 64 2.48 10.78 0.76
C PRO A 64 2.31 12.18 0.17
N THR A 65 3.31 12.66 -0.56
CA THR A 65 3.26 13.99 -1.13
C THR A 65 2.70 13.93 -2.55
N VAL A 66 1.73 14.78 -2.85
CA VAL A 66 1.16 14.91 -4.20
C VAL A 66 2.22 15.46 -5.15
N VAL A 67 2.35 14.82 -6.30
CA VAL A 67 3.22 15.21 -7.42
C VAL A 67 2.40 15.35 -8.69
N ASN A 68 2.78 16.32 -9.53
CA ASN A 68 2.13 16.54 -10.81
C ASN A 68 2.93 15.88 -11.92
N ILE A 69 2.28 15.05 -12.71
CA ILE A 69 2.86 14.41 -13.89
C ILE A 69 2.33 15.07 -15.16
N THR A 70 3.13 15.10 -16.22
CA THR A 70 2.73 15.73 -17.50
C THR A 70 2.09 14.75 -18.48
N ASN A 71 2.39 13.45 -18.36
CA ASN A 71 1.88 12.41 -19.26
C ASN A 71 0.63 11.68 -18.73
N LYS A 72 -0.30 12.41 -18.09
CA LYS A 72 -1.51 11.83 -17.49
C LYS A 72 -2.34 10.99 -18.46
N ARG A 73 -2.38 11.38 -19.75
CA ARG A 73 -3.14 10.65 -20.79
C ARG A 73 -2.55 9.28 -21.08
N ASP A 74 -1.23 9.20 -21.21
CA ASP A 74 -0.54 7.95 -21.51
C ASP A 74 -0.63 6.99 -20.31
N VAL A 75 -0.52 7.53 -19.10
CA VAL A 75 -0.76 6.78 -17.86
C VAL A 75 -2.20 6.27 -17.78
N ALA A 76 -3.18 7.12 -18.10
CA ALA A 76 -4.59 6.72 -18.09
C ALA A 76 -4.88 5.58 -19.08
N GLN A 77 -4.27 5.62 -20.26
CA GLN A 77 -4.40 4.54 -21.25
C GLN A 77 -3.76 3.24 -20.75
N SER A 78 -2.54 3.29 -20.18
CA SER A 78 -1.91 2.10 -19.58
C SER A 78 -2.76 1.52 -18.44
N LEU A 79 -3.34 2.38 -17.59
CA LEU A 79 -4.26 1.94 -16.53
C LEU A 79 -5.53 1.30 -17.09
N GLU A 80 -6.10 1.84 -18.17
CA GLU A 80 -7.26 1.26 -18.87
C GLU A 80 -6.95 -0.15 -19.37
N ASP A 81 -5.84 -0.31 -20.09
CA ASP A 81 -5.39 -1.58 -20.67
C ASP A 81 -5.12 -2.64 -19.59
N LEU A 82 -4.45 -2.25 -18.50
CA LEU A 82 -4.09 -3.16 -17.41
C LEU A 82 -5.28 -3.53 -16.52
N SER A 83 -6.18 -2.59 -16.25
CA SER A 83 -7.33 -2.81 -15.35
C SER A 83 -8.59 -3.31 -16.06
N LYS A 84 -8.60 -3.32 -17.42
CA LYS A 84 -9.71 -3.78 -18.26
C LYS A 84 -11.02 -3.02 -18.00
N VAL A 85 -10.92 -1.76 -17.63
CA VAL A 85 -12.05 -0.82 -17.56
C VAL A 85 -12.30 -0.21 -18.94
N ASP A 86 -13.44 0.44 -19.16
CA ASP A 86 -13.75 1.09 -20.46
C ASP A 86 -13.00 2.40 -20.69
N GLY A 87 -12.50 2.97 -19.61
CA GLY A 87 -11.84 4.26 -19.63
C GLY A 87 -11.47 4.70 -18.23
N VAL A 88 -10.44 5.54 -18.15
CA VAL A 88 -9.95 6.12 -16.89
C VAL A 88 -10.14 7.63 -16.93
N ASN A 89 -10.70 8.19 -15.86
CA ASN A 89 -10.90 9.62 -15.71
C ASN A 89 -9.58 10.30 -15.32
N VAL A 90 -8.97 10.96 -16.31
CA VAL A 90 -7.71 11.70 -16.18
C VAL A 90 -7.77 12.84 -15.16
N ASP A 91 -8.92 13.50 -15.02
CA ASP A 91 -9.09 14.64 -14.09
C ASP A 91 -9.15 14.17 -12.63
N SER A 92 -9.64 12.94 -12.40
CA SER A 92 -9.64 12.29 -11.10
C SER A 92 -8.29 11.70 -10.67
N MET A 93 -7.29 11.73 -11.57
CA MET A 93 -6.01 11.08 -11.33
C MET A 93 -5.19 11.86 -10.31
N ASN A 94 -4.89 11.19 -9.19
CA ASN A 94 -4.01 11.67 -8.14
C ASN A 94 -2.72 10.85 -8.15
N VAL A 95 -1.57 11.52 -8.11
CA VAL A 95 -0.27 10.85 -8.09
C VAL A 95 0.48 11.32 -6.86
N THR A 96 0.96 10.37 -6.07
CA THR A 96 1.63 10.64 -4.81
C THR A 96 2.91 9.84 -4.70
N THR A 97 3.89 10.35 -3.93
CA THR A 97 5.12 9.61 -3.64
C THR A 97 5.48 9.75 -2.17
N TYR A 98 6.13 8.73 -1.62
CA TYR A 98 6.79 8.79 -0.32
C TYR A 98 8.26 9.23 -0.45
N ASP A 99 8.83 9.14 -1.65
CA ASP A 99 10.22 9.47 -1.91
C ASP A 99 10.48 10.98 -1.75
N ASP A 100 11.75 11.33 -1.67
CA ASP A 100 12.15 12.73 -1.69
C ASP A 100 12.05 13.27 -3.11
N LYS A 101 11.48 14.46 -3.28
CA LYS A 101 11.25 15.08 -4.61
C LYS A 101 12.55 15.44 -5.32
N ASP A 102 13.65 15.49 -4.58
CA ASP A 102 14.99 15.76 -5.10
C ASP A 102 15.65 14.51 -5.73
N ASN A 103 15.04 13.33 -5.60
CA ASN A 103 15.53 12.12 -6.27
C ASN A 103 15.28 12.16 -7.78
N GLU A 104 16.23 11.63 -8.56
CA GLU A 104 16.13 11.55 -10.02
C GLU A 104 14.99 10.62 -10.49
N GLU A 105 14.73 9.57 -9.72
CA GLU A 105 13.67 8.59 -9.91
C GLU A 105 12.80 8.53 -8.64
N LEU A 106 11.49 8.54 -8.84
CA LEU A 106 10.48 8.51 -7.79
C LEU A 106 9.58 7.31 -8.01
N ASN A 107 9.40 6.49 -6.98
CA ASN A 107 8.29 5.54 -6.95
C ASN A 107 7.01 6.31 -6.64
N VAL A 108 6.02 6.20 -7.52
CA VAL A 108 4.75 6.91 -7.42
C VAL A 108 3.58 5.94 -7.29
N THR A 109 2.66 6.28 -6.39
CA THR A 109 1.34 5.66 -6.31
C THR A 109 0.36 6.51 -7.12
N ILE A 110 -0.39 5.87 -8.00
CA ILE A 110 -1.34 6.49 -8.92
C ILE A 110 -2.73 5.99 -8.54
N GLU A 111 -3.62 6.92 -8.19
CA GLU A 111 -5.03 6.64 -7.93
C GLU A 111 -5.87 7.32 -9.02
N ALA A 112 -6.78 6.58 -9.65
CA ALA A 112 -7.69 7.13 -10.65
C ALA A 112 -9.05 6.43 -10.60
N LEU A 113 -10.08 7.12 -11.09
CA LEU A 113 -11.42 6.54 -11.23
C LEU A 113 -11.61 5.98 -12.64
N GLY A 114 -12.23 4.80 -12.75
CA GLY A 114 -12.50 4.10 -14.00
C GLY A 114 -13.99 3.86 -14.25
N TYR A 115 -14.36 3.76 -15.52
CA TYR A 115 -15.74 3.52 -15.98
C TYR A 115 -15.97 2.04 -16.29
N ALA A 116 -17.16 1.54 -15.99
CA ALA A 116 -17.54 0.18 -16.36
C ALA A 116 -17.73 0.05 -17.87
N SER A 117 -17.33 -1.10 -18.43
CA SER A 117 -17.59 -1.45 -19.82
C SER A 117 -19.08 -1.33 -20.15
N PRO A 118 -19.43 -0.76 -21.32
CA PRO A 118 -20.79 -0.63 -21.78
C PRO A 118 -21.45 -2.00 -21.80
N SER A 119 -22.57 -2.15 -21.09
CA SER A 119 -23.42 -3.31 -21.26
C SER A 119 -24.21 -3.13 -22.56
N SER A 120 -23.99 -3.99 -23.54
CA SER A 120 -24.81 -4.04 -24.75
C SER A 120 -25.87 -5.14 -24.63
N ASN A 121 -27.12 -4.73 -24.51
CA ASN A 121 -28.23 -5.58 -24.94
C ASN A 121 -28.53 -5.21 -26.40
N SER A 122 -29.00 -6.17 -27.20
CA SER A 122 -29.07 -6.17 -28.69
C SER A 122 -29.73 -4.96 -29.39
N SER A 123 -30.15 -3.92 -28.67
CA SER A 123 -30.78 -2.71 -29.20
C SER A 123 -30.32 -1.40 -28.53
N GLN A 124 -29.46 -1.44 -27.50
CA GLN A 124 -29.01 -0.22 -26.83
C GLN A 124 -27.61 -0.39 -26.22
N ILE A 125 -26.73 0.57 -26.50
CA ILE A 125 -25.45 0.75 -25.82
C ILE A 125 -25.70 1.71 -24.66
N VAL A 126 -25.49 1.25 -23.43
CA VAL A 126 -25.56 2.09 -22.23
C VAL A 126 -24.14 2.46 -21.85
N ILE A 127 -23.81 3.75 -21.94
CA ILE A 127 -22.51 4.30 -21.54
C ILE A 127 -22.66 4.85 -20.11
N SER A 128 -21.87 4.34 -19.17
CA SER A 128 -21.86 4.87 -17.80
C SER A 128 -21.15 6.21 -17.76
N GLN A 129 -21.84 7.27 -17.31
CA GLN A 129 -21.19 8.56 -17.06
C GLN A 129 -20.59 8.67 -15.65
N ASP A 130 -20.98 7.75 -14.76
CA ASP A 130 -20.47 7.70 -13.40
C ASP A 130 -19.33 6.68 -13.29
N PRO A 131 -18.19 7.06 -12.69
CA PRO A 131 -17.10 6.12 -12.45
C PRO A 131 -17.57 5.00 -11.51
N SER A 132 -17.33 3.76 -11.91
CA SER A 132 -17.75 2.56 -11.16
C SER A 132 -16.58 1.84 -10.50
N TYR A 133 -15.35 2.27 -10.75
CA TYR A 133 -14.14 1.66 -10.23
C TYR A 133 -13.17 2.72 -9.69
N LYS A 134 -12.48 2.40 -8.61
CA LYS A 134 -11.26 3.08 -8.17
C LYS A 134 -10.08 2.16 -8.46
N ILE A 135 -9.11 2.65 -9.22
CA ILE A 135 -7.89 1.95 -9.58
C ILE A 135 -6.74 2.55 -8.77
N VAL A 136 -5.96 1.70 -8.12
CA VAL A 136 -4.72 2.06 -7.44
C VAL A 136 -3.58 1.28 -8.06
N ALA A 137 -2.57 1.99 -8.54
CA ALA A 137 -1.40 1.43 -9.20
C ALA A 137 -0.12 2.05 -8.64
N GLU A 138 1.00 1.38 -8.88
CA GLU A 138 2.34 1.89 -8.60
C GLU A 138 3.15 1.92 -9.88
N GLY A 139 4.12 2.84 -9.97
CA GLY A 139 5.05 2.91 -11.10
C GLY A 139 6.18 3.88 -10.81
N ASN A 140 7.19 3.87 -11.66
CA ASN A 140 8.34 4.76 -11.55
C ASN A 140 8.13 6.03 -12.36
N ALA A 141 8.57 7.16 -11.83
CA ALA A 141 8.53 8.44 -12.50
C ALA A 141 9.92 9.09 -12.52
N THR A 142 10.27 9.71 -13.64
CA THR A 142 11.57 10.37 -13.85
C THR A 142 11.38 11.79 -14.33
N PHE A 143 12.32 12.67 -13.99
CA PHE A 143 12.31 14.05 -14.49
C PHE A 143 12.88 14.12 -15.90
N LYS A 144 12.03 14.43 -16.89
CA LYS A 144 12.43 14.69 -18.27
C LYS A 144 12.21 16.17 -18.59
N GLY A 145 13.30 16.90 -18.81
CA GLY A 145 13.24 18.33 -19.14
C GLY A 145 12.62 19.20 -18.03
N GLY A 146 12.80 18.82 -16.76
CA GLY A 146 12.23 19.52 -15.59
C GLY A 146 10.76 19.21 -15.31
N SER A 147 10.15 18.31 -16.09
CA SER A 147 8.79 17.81 -15.85
C SER A 147 8.82 16.35 -15.41
N LEU A 148 7.99 15.99 -14.44
CA LEU A 148 7.87 14.60 -13.97
C LEU A 148 7.03 13.79 -14.97
N VAL A 149 7.59 12.67 -15.43
CA VAL A 149 6.98 11.76 -16.41
C VAL A 149 6.99 10.36 -15.82
N VAL A 150 5.82 9.72 -15.75
CA VAL A 150 5.70 8.32 -15.33
C VAL A 150 6.12 7.41 -16.47
N ASP A 151 6.92 6.39 -16.18
CA ASP A 151 7.20 5.32 -17.12
C ASP A 151 5.99 4.36 -17.17
N VAL A 152 5.28 4.37 -18.30
CA VAL A 152 4.05 3.59 -18.50
C VAL A 152 4.28 2.08 -18.45
N ASP A 153 5.49 1.62 -18.77
CA ASP A 153 5.86 0.21 -18.78
C ASP A 153 6.17 -0.31 -17.37
N SER A 154 6.42 0.60 -16.42
CA SER A 154 6.66 0.27 -15.01
C SER A 154 5.38 0.15 -14.18
N ILE A 155 4.22 0.50 -14.76
CA ILE A 155 2.94 0.57 -14.04
C ILE A 155 2.46 -0.84 -13.67
N THR A 156 2.20 -1.05 -12.39
CA THR A 156 1.62 -2.28 -11.82
C THR A 156 0.35 -1.95 -11.07
N ILE A 157 -0.76 -2.63 -11.41
CA ILE A 157 -2.02 -2.48 -10.68
C ILE A 157 -1.91 -3.16 -9.32
N GLN A 158 -2.09 -2.38 -8.25
CA GLN A 158 -2.12 -2.89 -6.88
C GLN A 158 -3.52 -3.33 -6.48
N SER A 159 -4.54 -2.54 -6.84
CA SER A 159 -5.93 -2.90 -6.56
C SER A 159 -6.92 -2.22 -7.50
N ILE A 160 -8.06 -2.88 -7.71
CA ILE A 160 -9.22 -2.35 -8.42
C ILE A 160 -10.42 -2.55 -7.51
N LEU A 161 -11.03 -1.46 -7.07
CA LEU A 161 -12.18 -1.48 -6.17
C LEU A 161 -13.43 -1.04 -6.93
N LYS A 162 -14.49 -1.83 -6.86
CA LYS A 162 -15.80 -1.45 -7.39
C LYS A 162 -16.48 -0.47 -6.44
N LEU A 163 -16.93 0.67 -6.97
CA LEU A 163 -17.71 1.68 -6.28
C LEU A 163 -19.20 1.29 -6.38
N TYR A 164 -19.93 1.38 -5.26
CA TYR A 164 -21.36 1.04 -5.14
C TYR A 164 -22.18 2.27 -4.81
#